data_AF-A0A9E2QQX0-F1
#
_entry.id   AF-A0A9E2QQX0-F1
#
_cell.length_a   1.000
_cell.length_b   1.000
_cell.length_c   1.000
_cell.angle_alpha   90.00
_cell.angle_beta   90.00
_cell.angle_gamma   90.00
#
_symmetry.space_group_name_H-M   'P 1'
#
loop_
_entity.id
_entity.type
_entity.pdbx_description
1 polymer ?
#
loop_
_entity_poly.entity_id
_entity_poly.type
_entity_poly.pdbx_seq_one_letter_code
_entity_poly.pdbx_strand_id
1 'polypeptide(L)'
;MKSVKFILLAMFTLTIMQSIAQTSTQQLFTSSSPRVRFNESQLLALYTKDVNTTVSLSSAQDNFQIQGTVISNDLNSATNTRFVVIKLTNFQDGTFLKLKSFTENGVAQYKATITNSAYNDAYQISARFDGLFVMSKFNANQVEALVP
;
A
#
# COMPACT_ATOMS: atom_id res chain seq x y z
N MET A 1 1.97 -69.24 27.36
CA MET A 1 0.93 -68.52 26.60
C MET A 1 1.21 -67.03 26.74
N LYS A 2 1.61 -66.35 25.66
CA LYS A 2 2.05 -64.94 25.69
C LYS A 2 0.87 -64.03 25.37
N SER A 3 0.65 -63.02 26.22
CA SER A 3 -0.36 -61.98 26.09
C SER A 3 0.06 -60.94 25.03
N VAL A 4 -0.83 -60.66 24.08
CA VAL A 4 -0.65 -59.59 23.10
C VAL A 4 -1.46 -58.39 23.56
N LYS A 5 -0.78 -57.27 23.86
CA LYS A 5 -1.41 -55.97 24.15
C LYS A 5 -1.72 -55.28 22.82
N PHE A 6 -2.98 -54.93 22.60
CA PHE A 6 -3.37 -54.04 21.52
C PHE A 6 -3.08 -52.59 21.95
N ILE A 7 -2.20 -51.92 21.21
CA ILE A 7 -2.00 -50.47 21.32
C ILE A 7 -2.94 -49.84 20.29
N LEU A 8 -3.96 -49.15 20.78
CA LEU A 8 -4.85 -48.34 19.96
C LEU A 8 -4.13 -47.02 19.62
N LEU A 9 -3.74 -46.85 18.36
CA LEU A 9 -3.13 -45.61 17.87
C LEU A 9 -4.24 -44.63 17.48
N ALA A 10 -4.55 -43.67 18.36
CA ALA A 10 -5.45 -42.57 18.03
C ALA A 10 -4.68 -41.54 17.18
N MET A 11 -4.93 -41.51 15.88
CA MET A 11 -4.45 -40.44 15.01
C MET A 11 -5.34 -39.20 15.18
N PHE A 12 -4.86 -38.21 15.92
CA PHE A 12 -5.46 -36.88 15.93
C PHE A 12 -5.09 -36.17 14.62
N THR A 13 -6.03 -36.04 13.70
CA THR A 13 -5.91 -35.13 12.57
C THR A 13 -6.06 -33.70 13.07
N LEU A 14 -4.94 -32.99 13.16
CA LEU A 14 -4.93 -31.56 13.41
C LEU A 14 -5.40 -30.84 12.14
N THR A 15 -6.69 -30.49 12.07
CA THR A 15 -7.22 -29.66 10.99
C THR A 15 -6.71 -28.24 11.18
N ILE A 16 -5.63 -27.88 10.50
CA ILE A 16 -5.18 -26.49 10.41
C ILE A 16 -6.21 -25.76 9.53
N MET A 17 -7.17 -25.07 10.15
CA MET A 17 -7.88 -23.99 9.46
C MET A 17 -6.84 -22.90 9.16
N GLN A 18 -6.23 -22.98 7.98
CA GLN A 18 -5.60 -21.81 7.39
C GLN A 18 -6.73 -20.79 7.21
N SER A 19 -6.72 -19.71 7.98
CA SER A 19 -7.60 -18.59 7.74
C SER A 19 -7.31 -18.09 6.34
N ILE A 20 -8.23 -18.35 5.42
CA ILE A 20 -8.25 -17.65 4.14
C ILE A 20 -8.49 -16.20 4.54
N ALA A 21 -7.45 -15.36 4.45
CA ALA A 21 -7.60 -13.93 4.68
C ALA A 21 -8.76 -13.47 3.81
N GLN A 22 -9.85 -13.05 4.44
CA GLN A 22 -11.05 -12.64 3.75
C GLN A 22 -10.70 -11.36 2.97
N THR A 23 -10.35 -11.52 1.69
CA THR A 23 -10.17 -10.37 0.80
C THR A 23 -11.54 -9.75 0.66
N SER A 24 -11.71 -8.55 1.22
CA SER A 24 -12.91 -7.75 1.03
C SER A 24 -13.30 -7.73 -0.45
N THR A 25 -14.58 -7.69 -0.76
CA THR A 25 -15.05 -7.47 -2.15
C THR A 25 -15.39 -6.00 -2.40
N GLN A 26 -15.40 -5.17 -1.33
CA GLN A 26 -15.75 -3.77 -1.39
C GLN A 26 -14.67 -2.97 -2.13
N GLN A 27 -15.09 -2.07 -3.02
CA GLN A 27 -14.19 -1.17 -3.75
C GLN A 27 -14.11 0.18 -3.03
N LEU A 28 -12.89 0.63 -2.75
CA LEU A 28 -12.54 1.95 -2.24
C LEU A 28 -12.73 3.00 -3.34
N PHE A 29 -12.36 2.67 -4.57
CA PHE A 29 -12.44 3.59 -5.71
C PHE A 29 -13.62 3.21 -6.58
N THR A 30 -14.68 4.00 -6.49
CA THR A 30 -15.92 3.81 -7.26
C THR A 30 -15.82 4.31 -8.70
N SER A 31 -14.74 5.03 -9.06
CA SER A 31 -14.52 5.47 -10.44
C SER A 31 -13.99 4.34 -11.32
N SER A 32 -14.36 4.37 -12.60
CA SER A 32 -13.92 3.41 -13.62
C SER A 32 -12.52 3.70 -14.16
N SER A 33 -11.85 4.77 -13.74
CA SER A 33 -10.53 5.08 -14.27
C SER A 33 -9.53 4.02 -13.82
N PRO A 34 -8.83 3.32 -14.73
CA PRO A 34 -7.84 2.33 -14.35
C PRO A 34 -6.52 2.96 -13.89
N ARG A 35 -6.35 4.27 -14.11
CA ARG A 35 -5.12 5.01 -13.80
C ARG A 35 -5.42 6.46 -13.44
N VAL A 36 -4.56 7.04 -12.63
CA VAL A 36 -4.52 8.47 -12.32
C VAL A 36 -3.10 8.98 -12.44
N ARG A 37 -2.96 10.23 -12.88
CA ARG A 37 -1.67 10.84 -13.23
C ARG A 37 -1.43 12.06 -12.37
N PHE A 38 -0.27 12.11 -11.73
CA PHE A 38 0.14 13.25 -10.94
C PHE A 38 1.39 13.87 -11.55
N ASN A 39 1.50 15.21 -11.48
CA ASN A 39 2.75 15.87 -11.80
C ASN A 39 3.84 15.34 -10.89
N GLU A 40 4.97 14.96 -11.48
CA GLU A 40 6.06 14.32 -10.78
C GLU A 40 6.57 15.19 -9.63
N SER A 41 6.83 16.48 -9.91
CA SER A 41 7.33 17.43 -8.91
C SER A 41 6.41 17.55 -7.69
N GLN A 42 5.09 17.52 -7.90
CA GLN A 42 4.11 17.64 -6.83
C GLN A 42 4.05 16.36 -5.98
N LEU A 43 4.10 15.18 -6.61
CA LEU A 43 4.12 13.91 -5.87
C LEU A 43 5.45 13.71 -5.13
N LEU A 44 6.59 14.05 -5.74
CA LEU A 44 7.90 13.98 -5.12
C LEU A 44 8.01 14.89 -3.90
N ALA A 45 7.38 16.07 -3.94
CA ALA A 45 7.37 16.98 -2.80
C ALA A 45 6.71 16.39 -1.54
N LEU A 46 5.87 15.35 -1.66
CA LEU A 46 5.25 14.67 -0.51
C LEU A 46 6.25 13.85 0.31
N TYR A 47 7.31 13.34 -0.32
CA TYR A 47 8.29 12.49 0.35
C TYR A 47 9.08 13.25 1.43
N THR A 48 9.10 14.58 1.40
CA THR A 48 9.88 15.38 2.36
C THR A 48 9.01 16.24 3.27
N LYS A 49 7.68 15.99 3.33
CA LYS A 49 6.78 16.79 4.16
C LYS A 49 6.89 16.42 5.63
N ASP A 50 6.85 17.43 6.49
CA ASP A 50 6.90 17.23 7.94
C ASP A 50 5.62 16.60 8.47
N VAL A 51 5.74 15.84 9.56
CA VAL A 51 4.59 15.29 10.28
C VAL A 51 3.65 16.41 10.71
N ASN A 52 2.35 16.15 10.69
CA ASN A 52 1.24 17.09 10.91
C ASN A 52 1.02 18.12 9.80
N THR A 53 1.73 18.03 8.67
CA THR A 53 1.44 18.86 7.50
C THR A 53 0.20 18.36 6.77
N THR A 54 -0.74 19.26 6.49
CA THR A 54 -1.85 18.99 5.57
C THR A 54 -1.38 19.08 4.13
N VAL A 55 -1.73 18.10 3.32
CA VAL A 55 -1.40 18.04 1.89
C VAL A 55 -2.68 17.93 1.05
N SER A 56 -2.64 18.53 -0.13
CA SER A 56 -3.65 18.39 -1.16
C SER A 56 -2.95 18.24 -2.49
N LEU A 57 -3.31 17.22 -3.25
CA LEU A 57 -2.74 16.95 -4.55
C LEU A 57 -3.87 16.56 -5.51
N SER A 58 -4.01 17.32 -6.58
CA SER A 58 -4.93 17.01 -7.68
C SER A 58 -4.17 16.29 -8.79
N SER A 59 -4.84 15.33 -9.42
CA SER A 59 -4.33 14.72 -10.63
C SER A 59 -4.21 15.76 -11.75
N ALA A 60 -3.19 15.60 -12.59
CA ALA A 60 -2.90 16.49 -13.70
C ALA A 60 -3.87 16.33 -14.87
N GLN A 61 -4.47 15.14 -15.02
CA GLN A 61 -5.29 14.79 -16.20
C GLN A 61 -6.57 14.05 -15.85
N ASP A 62 -6.71 13.57 -14.62
CA ASP A 62 -7.82 12.74 -14.20
C ASP A 62 -8.62 13.52 -13.14
N ASN A 63 -9.94 13.36 -13.10
CA ASN A 63 -10.78 13.99 -12.07
C ASN A 63 -10.61 13.25 -10.73
N PHE A 64 -9.42 13.37 -10.14
CA PHE A 64 -9.00 12.66 -8.95
C PHE A 64 -8.18 13.59 -8.06
N GLN A 65 -8.47 13.57 -6.76
CA GLN A 65 -7.78 14.39 -5.78
C GLN A 65 -7.51 13.57 -4.53
N ILE A 66 -6.38 13.83 -3.90
CA ILE A 66 -6.07 13.34 -2.56
C ILE A 66 -5.90 14.52 -1.62
N GLN A 67 -6.44 14.40 -0.42
CA GLN A 67 -6.28 15.35 0.67
C GLN A 67 -5.99 14.54 1.93
N GLY A 68 -5.08 15.02 2.77
CA GLY A 68 -4.72 14.28 3.97
C GLY A 68 -3.72 14.99 4.85
N THR A 69 -3.34 14.32 5.94
CA THR A 69 -2.35 14.81 6.90
C THR A 69 -1.20 13.81 6.99
N VAL A 70 0.04 14.30 6.96
CA VAL A 70 1.23 13.47 7.17
C VAL A 70 1.25 13.02 8.63
N ILE A 71 1.28 11.70 8.86
CA ILE A 71 1.29 11.11 10.20
C ILE A 71 2.61 10.42 10.56
N SER A 72 3.44 10.10 9.56
CA SER A 72 4.81 9.62 9.77
C SER A 72 5.69 10.08 8.59
N ASN A 73 6.95 10.37 8.90
CA ASN A 73 8.01 10.63 7.93
C ASN A 73 9.33 10.13 8.54
N ASP A 74 9.67 8.90 8.23
CA ASP A 74 10.81 8.17 8.78
C ASP A 74 11.94 8.11 7.74
N LEU A 75 13.16 8.42 8.17
CA LEU A 75 14.37 8.32 7.35
C LEU A 75 15.31 7.26 7.93
N ASN A 76 15.53 6.18 7.20
CA ASN A 76 16.61 5.25 7.45
C ASN A 76 17.90 5.83 6.83
N SER A 77 18.75 6.42 7.69
CA SER A 77 20.00 7.06 7.26
C SER A 77 21.04 6.08 6.71
N ALA A 78 21.01 4.81 7.14
CA ALA A 78 21.96 3.79 6.68
C ALA A 78 21.73 3.40 5.21
N THR A 79 20.46 3.38 4.78
CA THR A 79 20.08 3.02 3.41
C THR A 79 19.59 4.20 2.58
N ASN A 80 19.61 5.41 3.14
CA ASN A 80 18.97 6.60 2.60
C ASN A 80 17.54 6.33 2.09
N THR A 81 16.81 5.48 2.81
CA THR A 81 15.43 5.13 2.48
C THR A 81 14.50 5.97 3.32
N ARG A 82 13.52 6.59 2.66
CA ARG A 82 12.51 7.40 3.34
C ARG A 82 11.14 6.79 3.18
N PHE A 83 10.39 6.77 4.28
CA PHE A 83 9.00 6.33 4.33
C PHE A 83 8.13 7.48 4.83
N VAL A 84 7.06 7.76 4.10
CA VAL A 84 6.07 8.77 4.52
C VAL A 84 4.70 8.13 4.51
N VAL A 85 3.91 8.39 5.55
CA VAL A 85 2.53 7.92 5.65
C VAL A 85 1.61 9.12 5.81
N ILE A 86 0.62 9.22 4.93
CA ILE A 86 -0.38 10.28 4.91
C ILE A 86 -1.75 9.65 5.13
N LYS A 87 -2.43 10.05 6.20
CA LYS A 87 -3.84 9.67 6.42
C LYS A 87 -4.71 10.51 5.50
N LEU A 88 -5.45 9.86 4.60
CA LEU A 88 -6.31 10.57 3.65
C LEU A 88 -7.65 10.93 4.30
N THR A 89 -8.06 12.18 4.15
CA THR A 89 -9.27 12.74 4.78
C THR A 89 -10.46 12.81 3.84
N ASN A 90 -10.22 12.76 2.52
CA ASN A 90 -11.28 12.76 1.49
C ASN A 90 -11.64 11.34 1.01
N PHE A 91 -11.21 10.31 1.74
CA PHE A 91 -11.54 8.90 1.51
C PHE A 91 -12.14 8.29 2.78
N GLN A 92 -12.55 7.03 2.70
CA GLN A 92 -13.05 6.26 3.83
C GLN A 92 -12.01 6.21 4.96
N ASP A 93 -12.47 6.23 6.22
CA ASP A 93 -11.53 6.21 7.35
C ASP A 93 -10.64 4.96 7.31
N GLY A 94 -9.40 5.11 7.76
CA GLY A 94 -8.36 4.08 7.59
C GLY A 94 -7.75 3.99 6.19
N THR A 95 -8.00 4.96 5.31
CA THR A 95 -7.30 5.06 4.01
C THR A 95 -6.00 5.83 4.15
N PHE A 96 -4.92 5.26 3.62
CA PHE A 96 -3.59 5.85 3.69
C PHE A 96 -2.95 5.94 2.31
N LEU A 97 -2.25 7.05 2.04
CA LEU A 97 -1.19 7.13 1.05
C LEU A 97 0.13 6.81 1.75
N LYS A 98 0.80 5.73 1.35
CA LYS A 98 2.13 5.36 1.80
C LYS A 98 3.12 5.66 0.69
N LEU A 99 4.25 6.26 1.02
CA LEU A 99 5.31 6.61 0.08
C LEU A 99 6.63 6.02 0.56
N LYS A 100 7.44 5.49 -0.36
CA LYS A 100 8.79 4.98 -0.12
C LYS A 100 9.74 5.48 -1.20
N SER A 101 10.80 6.18 -0.82
CA SER A 101 11.89 6.51 -1.74
C SER A 101 13.19 5.85 -1.28
N PHE A 102 13.97 5.35 -2.24
CA PHE A 102 15.25 4.69 -1.98
C PHE A 102 16.16 4.84 -3.21
N THR A 103 17.44 4.52 -3.07
CA THR A 103 18.36 4.49 -4.21
C THR A 103 18.65 3.04 -4.59
N GLU A 104 18.51 2.71 -5.87
CA GLU A 104 18.85 1.41 -6.42
C GLU A 104 19.77 1.61 -7.62
N ASN A 105 20.94 0.96 -7.60
CA ASN A 105 21.98 1.09 -8.64
C ASN A 105 22.35 2.56 -8.95
N GLY A 106 22.38 3.41 -7.92
CA GLY A 106 22.68 4.85 -8.06
C GLY A 106 21.52 5.72 -8.56
N VAL A 107 20.34 5.13 -8.81
CA VAL A 107 19.15 5.83 -9.32
C VAL A 107 18.08 5.92 -8.22
N ALA A 108 17.50 7.10 -8.05
CA ALA A 108 16.40 7.30 -7.11
C ALA A 108 15.12 6.59 -7.61
N GLN A 109 14.57 5.75 -6.74
CA GLN A 109 13.35 5.00 -6.93
C GLN A 109 12.26 5.54 -6.01
N TYR A 110 11.03 5.52 -6.50
CA TYR A 110 9.87 6.07 -5.82
C TYR A 110 8.69 5.11 -5.94
N LYS A 111 8.10 4.76 -4.80
CA LYS A 111 6.88 3.95 -4.72
C LYS A 111 5.85 4.70 -3.91
N ALA A 112 4.61 4.71 -4.37
CA ALA A 112 3.50 5.22 -3.61
C ALA A 112 2.29 4.32 -3.78
N THR A 113 1.56 4.08 -2.69
CA THR A 113 0.36 3.24 -2.66
C THR A 113 -0.76 3.93 -1.89
N ILE A 114 -1.98 3.93 -2.44
CA ILE A 114 -3.19 4.32 -1.72
C ILE A 114 -3.98 3.05 -1.42
N THR A 115 -4.14 2.75 -0.13
CA THR A 115 -4.73 1.50 0.33
C THR A 115 -5.63 1.73 1.54
N ASN A 116 -6.64 0.87 1.69
CA ASN A 116 -7.38 0.68 2.93
C ASN A 116 -7.60 -0.82 3.11
N SER A 117 -7.24 -1.37 4.28
CA SER A 117 -7.27 -2.82 4.52
C SER A 117 -8.68 -3.42 4.48
N ALA A 118 -9.73 -2.60 4.60
CA ALA A 118 -11.11 -3.03 4.48
C ALA A 118 -11.60 -3.15 3.02
N TYR A 119 -10.77 -2.82 2.02
CA TYR A 119 -11.17 -2.73 0.61
C TYR A 119 -10.27 -3.56 -0.30
N ASN A 120 -10.79 -3.96 -1.46
CA ASN A 120 -10.17 -4.91 -2.38
C ASN A 120 -9.29 -4.27 -3.44
N ASP A 121 -9.27 -2.96 -3.53
CA ASP A 121 -8.60 -2.20 -4.58
C ASP A 121 -7.71 -1.12 -3.98
N ALA A 122 -6.68 -0.81 -4.74
CA ALA A 122 -5.60 0.08 -4.36
C ALA A 122 -5.09 0.82 -5.59
N TYR A 123 -4.46 1.97 -5.39
CA TYR A 123 -3.65 2.62 -6.42
C TYR A 123 -2.18 2.46 -6.09
N GLN A 124 -1.34 2.14 -7.07
CA GLN A 124 0.12 2.09 -6.92
C GLN A 124 0.81 2.76 -8.10
N ILE A 125 1.92 3.47 -7.85
CA ILE A 125 2.82 3.94 -8.93
C ILE A 125 3.24 2.74 -9.79
N SER A 126 2.93 2.81 -11.08
CA SER A 126 3.17 1.75 -12.07
C SER A 126 4.10 2.20 -13.18
N ALA A 127 4.19 3.50 -13.44
CA ALA A 127 5.06 4.06 -14.45
C ALA A 127 5.42 5.52 -14.13
N ARG A 128 6.51 5.96 -14.75
CA ARG A 128 6.96 7.35 -14.80
C ARG A 128 7.33 7.67 -16.24
N PHE A 129 6.71 8.69 -16.82
CA PHE A 129 7.06 9.18 -18.15
C PHE A 129 6.62 10.64 -18.30
N ASP A 130 7.42 11.41 -19.04
CA ASP A 130 7.09 12.79 -19.43
C ASP A 130 6.70 13.71 -18.24
N GLY A 131 7.46 13.64 -17.14
CA GLY A 131 7.20 14.45 -15.94
C GLY A 131 5.93 14.08 -15.16
N LEU A 132 5.34 12.91 -15.44
CA LEU A 132 4.17 12.37 -14.75
C LEU A 132 4.49 11.07 -14.04
N PHE A 133 3.94 10.90 -12.84
CA PHE A 133 3.75 9.58 -12.24
C PHE A 133 2.37 9.05 -12.58
N VAL A 134 2.31 7.80 -13.02
CA VAL A 134 1.06 7.07 -13.27
C VAL A 134 0.82 6.09 -12.14
N MET A 135 -0.24 6.33 -11.37
CA MET A 135 -0.75 5.35 -10.40
C MET A 135 -1.85 4.52 -11.07
N SER A 136 -1.68 3.21 -11.13
CA SER A 136 -2.68 2.30 -11.70
C SER A 136 -3.48 1.61 -10.60
N LYS A 137 -4.74 1.28 -10.90
CA LYS A 137 -5.63 0.57 -10.00
C LYS A 137 -5.30 -0.93 -10.03
N PHE A 138 -5.11 -1.53 -8.86
CA PHE A 138 -4.82 -2.96 -8.68
C PHE A 138 -5.76 -3.56 -7.66
N ASN A 139 -5.81 -4.90 -7.59
CA ASN A 139 -6.31 -5.54 -6.39
C ASN A 139 -5.37 -5.23 -5.21
N ALA A 140 -5.91 -4.93 -4.04
CA ALA A 140 -5.15 -4.63 -2.83
C ALA A 140 -4.17 -5.76 -2.46
N ASN A 141 -4.49 -7.02 -2.77
CA ASN A 141 -3.59 -8.17 -2.53
C ASN A 141 -2.44 -8.31 -3.55
N GLN A 142 -2.47 -7.55 -4.66
CA GLN A 142 -1.44 -7.51 -5.70
C GLN A 142 -0.49 -6.33 -5.54
N VAL A 143 -0.82 -5.39 -4.66
CA VAL A 143 -0.02 -4.20 -4.40
C VAL A 143 1.17 -4.54 -3.53
N GLU A 144 2.31 -3.93 -3.85
CA GLU A 144 3.51 -4.08 -3.04
C GLU A 144 3.31 -3.44 -1.67
N ALA A 145 3.52 -4.23 -0.62
CA ALA A 145 3.50 -3.73 0.75
C ALA A 145 4.68 -2.78 0.98
N LEU A 146 4.37 -1.52 1.30
CA LEU A 146 5.36 -0.54 1.74
C LEU A 146 5.43 -0.59 3.27
N VAL A 147 6.46 -1.26 3.78
CA VAL A 147 6.75 -1.42 5.21
C VAL A 147 8.00 -0.58 5.56
N PRO A 148 7.96 0.26 6.61
CA PRO A 148 9.14 0.96 7.14
C PRO A 148 10.29 0.04 7.49
#